data_AF-A0A9C8SWW9-F1
#
_entry.id   AF-A0A9C8SWW9-F1
#
_cell.length_a   1.000
_cell.length_b   1.000
_cell.length_c   1.000
_cell.angle_alpha   90.00
_cell.angle_beta   90.00
_cell.angle_gamma   90.00
#
_symmetry.space_group_name_H-M   'P 1'
#
loop_
_entity.id
_entity.type
_entity.pdbx_description
1 polymer ?
#
loop_
_entity_poly.entity_id
_entity_poly.type
_entity_poly.pdbx_seq_one_letter_code
_entity_poly.pdbx_strand_id
1 'polypeptide(L)'
;MKKILLASVLFSILAFPVVGLAGLEAPPEGIPETITAAADIIAIIDNLANWLFAILLAIAMVFIILAAFQFLTSGGDPARVTSARQSLMYALVGIAIAFLARGLVFLVRFVLGIAA
;
A
#
# COMPACT_ATOMS: atom_id res chain seq x y z
N MET A 1 -3.92 24.90 12.01
CA MET A 1 -4.76 24.21 11.02
C MET A 1 -3.99 23.89 9.74
N LYS A 2 -3.50 24.90 8.97
CA LYS A 2 -2.72 24.66 7.74
C LYS A 2 -1.41 23.88 7.95
N LYS A 3 -0.72 24.12 9.08
CA LYS A 3 0.62 23.56 9.38
C LYS A 3 0.63 22.04 9.58
N ILE A 4 -0.48 21.44 10.02
CA ILE A 4 -0.60 20.00 10.29
C ILE A 4 -0.94 19.24 9.00
N LEU A 5 -1.79 19.81 8.15
CA LEU A 5 -2.02 19.32 6.79
C LEU A 5 -0.77 19.46 5.91
N LEU A 6 -0.07 20.59 5.98
CA LEU A 6 1.23 20.77 5.31
C LEU A 6 2.27 19.78 5.84
N ALA A 7 2.27 19.46 7.14
CA ALA A 7 3.18 18.49 7.72
C ALA A 7 2.87 17.04 7.31
N SER A 8 1.60 16.63 7.18
CA SER A 8 1.29 15.27 6.69
C SER A 8 1.55 15.13 5.20
N VAL A 9 1.32 16.19 4.41
CA VAL A 9 1.65 16.23 2.98
C VAL A 9 3.17 16.28 2.78
N LEU A 10 3.93 17.07 3.56
CA LEU A 10 5.40 17.05 3.52
C LEU A 10 5.97 15.72 4.01
N PHE A 11 5.40 15.10 5.05
CA PHE A 11 5.84 13.79 5.53
C PHE A 11 5.57 12.70 4.49
N SER A 12 4.46 12.78 3.75
CA SER A 12 4.19 11.88 2.62
C SER A 12 5.13 12.12 1.42
N ILE A 13 5.54 13.37 1.18
CA ILE A 13 6.53 13.72 0.14
C ILE A 13 7.96 13.29 0.54
N LEU A 14 8.30 13.34 1.83
CA LEU A 14 9.58 12.87 2.39
C LEU A 14 9.63 11.34 2.58
N ALA A 15 8.50 10.67 2.73
CA ALA A 15 8.41 9.21 2.78
C ALA A 15 8.45 8.58 1.37
N PHE A 16 8.18 9.36 0.32
CA PHE A 16 8.25 8.93 -1.07
C PHE A 16 9.64 8.36 -1.48
N PRO A 17 10.78 8.90 -1.01
CA PRO A 17 12.08 8.23 -1.19
C PRO A 17 12.33 7.09 -0.18
N VAL A 18 11.80 7.14 1.05
CA VAL A 18 12.11 6.13 2.09
C VAL A 18 11.39 4.79 1.83
N VAL A 19 10.17 4.81 1.28
CA VAL A 19 9.48 3.58 0.85
C VAL A 19 10.16 2.95 -0.37
N GLY A 20 10.87 3.74 -1.18
CA GLY A 20 11.78 3.24 -2.22
C GLY A 20 13.06 2.57 -1.68
N LEU A 21 13.45 2.85 -0.43
CA LEU A 21 14.61 2.22 0.22
C LEU A 21 14.26 1.00 1.08
N ALA A 22 13.01 0.85 1.54
CA ALA A 22 12.58 -0.37 2.23
C ALA A 22 12.47 -1.59 1.30
N GLY A 23 12.55 -1.37 -0.03
CA GLY A 23 12.65 -2.40 -1.06
C GLY A 23 14.08 -2.70 -1.51
N LEU A 24 15.12 -2.31 -0.75
CA LEU A 24 16.48 -2.85 -0.95
C LEU A 24 16.56 -4.29 -0.40
N GLU A 25 15.68 -5.16 -0.87
CA GLU A 25 16.03 -6.56 -1.00
C GLU A 25 17.10 -6.58 -2.08
N ALA A 26 18.29 -7.05 -1.72
CA ALA A 26 19.45 -7.07 -2.61
C ALA A 26 19.04 -7.61 -3.98
N PRO A 27 19.48 -6.97 -5.08
CA PRO A 27 19.24 -7.52 -6.41
C PRO A 27 19.84 -8.93 -6.42
N PRO A 28 19.13 -9.97 -6.87
CA PRO A 28 19.80 -11.23 -7.16
C PRO A 28 20.90 -10.91 -8.17
N GLU A 29 22.14 -11.07 -7.73
CA GLU A 29 23.31 -11.00 -8.59
C GLU A 29 23.12 -12.00 -9.74
N GLY A 30 23.08 -11.50 -10.96
CA GLY A 30 23.04 -12.31 -12.16
C GLY A 30 21.93 -11.87 -13.08
N ILE A 31 22.31 -11.14 -14.13
CA ILE A 31 21.61 -11.23 -15.41
C ILE A 31 22.03 -12.60 -15.97
N PRO A 32 21.18 -13.63 -16.06
CA PRO A 32 21.45 -14.70 -16.99
C PRO A 32 21.22 -14.10 -18.38
N GLU A 33 22.28 -14.08 -19.19
CA GLU A 33 22.23 -13.73 -20.61
C GLU A 33 21.33 -14.70 -21.38
N THR A 34 20.02 -14.53 -21.26
CA THR A 34 19.06 -14.90 -22.30
C THR A 34 17.88 -13.95 -22.17
N ILE A 35 17.86 -12.93 -23.03
CA ILE A 35 16.71 -12.03 -23.17
C ILE A 35 15.54 -12.86 -23.70
N THR A 36 14.74 -13.39 -22.79
CA THR A 36 13.35 -13.73 -23.09
C THR A 36 12.57 -12.48 -22.73
N ALA A 37 12.04 -11.76 -23.72
CA ALA A 37 11.27 -10.53 -23.52
C ALA A 37 10.16 -10.67 -22.46
N ALA A 38 9.73 -11.90 -22.17
CA ALA A 38 8.80 -12.24 -21.09
C ALA A 38 9.33 -11.90 -19.67
N ALA A 39 10.61 -12.16 -19.35
CA ALA A 39 11.15 -11.94 -18.01
C ALA A 39 11.22 -10.44 -17.67
N ASP A 40 11.65 -9.61 -18.62
CA ASP A 40 11.70 -8.16 -18.46
C ASP A 40 10.30 -7.55 -18.30
N ILE A 41 9.31 -8.05 -19.05
CA ILE A 41 7.91 -7.64 -18.91
C ILE A 41 7.39 -7.98 -17.51
N ILE A 42 7.70 -9.18 -17.00
CA ILE A 42 7.28 -9.59 -15.65
C ILE A 42 7.92 -8.69 -14.58
N ALA A 43 9.20 -8.35 -14.71
CA ALA A 43 9.89 -7.47 -13.77
C ALA A 43 9.31 -6.04 -13.76
N ILE A 44 8.95 -5.50 -14.92
CA ILE A 44 8.31 -4.18 -15.03
C ILE A 44 6.91 -4.21 -14.38
N ILE A 45 6.14 -5.29 -14.60
CA ILE A 45 4.81 -5.46 -14.00
C ILE A 45 4.92 -5.58 -12.48
N ASP A 46 5.87 -6.36 -11.96
CA ASP A 46 6.07 -6.53 -10.52
C ASP A 46 6.48 -5.21 -9.86
N ASN A 47 7.39 -4.45 -10.47
CA ASN A 47 7.77 -3.12 -10.00
C ASN A 47 6.58 -2.14 -9.99
N LEU A 48 5.79 -2.13 -11.06
CA LEU A 48 4.59 -1.29 -11.14
C LEU A 48 3.56 -1.68 -10.08
N ALA A 49 3.32 -2.98 -9.89
CA ALA A 49 2.39 -3.49 -8.89
C ALA A 49 2.83 -3.12 -7.46
N ASN A 50 4.13 -3.23 -7.16
CA ASN A 50 4.67 -2.85 -5.86
C ASN A 50 4.52 -1.34 -5.60
N TRP A 51 4.76 -0.52 -6.62
CA TRP A 51 4.59 0.93 -6.52
C TRP A 51 3.12 1.35 -6.32
N LEU A 52 2.20 0.72 -7.07
CA LEU A 52 0.77 0.91 -6.88
C LEU A 52 0.31 0.49 -5.49
N PHE A 53 0.83 -0.63 -4.98
CA PHE A 53 0.53 -1.10 -3.63
C PHE A 53 1.00 -0.13 -2.55
N ALA A 54 2.20 0.43 -2.70
CA ALA A 54 2.73 1.45 -1.80
C ALA A 54 1.83 2.71 -1.75
N ILE A 55 1.38 3.19 -2.92
CA ILE A 55 0.45 4.32 -3.01
C ILE A 55 -0.90 3.99 -2.38
N LEU A 56 -1.44 2.79 -2.63
CA LEU A 56 -2.69 2.33 -2.05
C LEU A 56 -2.62 2.34 -0.51
N LEU A 57 -1.54 1.81 0.07
CA LEU A 57 -1.32 1.82 1.52
C LEU A 57 -1.19 3.25 2.08
N ALA A 58 -0.48 4.13 1.38
CA ALA A 58 -0.35 5.53 1.80
C ALA A 58 -1.73 6.23 1.84
N ILE A 59 -2.55 6.02 0.82
CA ILE A 59 -3.92 6.55 0.76
C ILE A 59 -4.76 5.96 1.89
N ALA A 60 -4.70 4.64 2.09
CA ALA A 60 -5.45 3.96 3.15
C ALA A 60 -5.13 4.56 4.53
N MET A 61 -3.85 4.87 4.80
CA MET A 61 -3.42 5.51 6.04
C MET A 61 -4.06 6.89 6.24
N VAL A 62 -4.16 7.71 5.19
CA VAL A 62 -4.83 9.02 5.25
C VAL A 62 -6.31 8.86 5.57
N PHE A 63 -7.00 7.90 4.94
CA PHE A 63 -8.42 7.63 5.20
C PHE A 63 -8.67 7.15 6.63
N ILE A 64 -7.79 6.32 7.20
CA ILE A 64 -7.87 5.90 8.60
C ILE A 64 -7.78 7.11 9.54
N ILE A 65 -6.83 8.02 9.29
CA ILE A 65 -6.66 9.22 10.10
C ILE A 65 -7.90 10.12 10.02
N LEU A 66 -8.44 10.34 8.82
CA LEU A 66 -9.67 11.13 8.64
C LEU A 66 -10.87 10.50 9.37
N ALA A 67 -11.05 9.19 9.24
CA ALA A 67 -12.11 8.46 9.94
C ALA A 67 -11.95 8.54 11.46
N ALA A 68 -10.71 8.44 11.97
CA ALA A 68 -10.41 8.57 13.40
C ALA A 68 -10.73 9.97 13.94
N PHE A 69 -10.33 11.03 13.22
CA PHE A 69 -10.70 12.39 13.61
C PHE A 69 -12.21 12.61 13.59
N GLN A 70 -12.89 12.09 12.56
CA GLN A 70 -14.34 12.20 12.48
C GLN A 70 -15.03 11.47 13.64
N PHE A 71 -14.54 10.28 14.01
CA PHE A 71 -15.01 9.54 15.17
C PHE A 71 -14.82 10.32 16.49
N LEU A 72 -13.63 10.90 16.69
CA LEU A 72 -13.28 11.61 17.92
C LEU A 72 -14.04 12.94 18.09
N THR A 73 -14.27 13.64 16.97
CA THR A 73 -15.00 14.92 16.92
C THR A 73 -16.52 14.77 16.85
N SER A 74 -17.04 13.54 16.77
CA SER A 74 -18.48 13.26 16.66
C SER A 74 -19.27 13.68 17.91
N GLY A 75 -18.64 13.84 19.08
CA GLY A 75 -19.29 14.34 20.30
C GLY A 75 -20.48 13.51 20.79
N GLY A 76 -20.61 12.25 20.35
CA GLY A 76 -21.74 11.37 20.68
C GLY A 76 -22.93 11.42 19.70
N ASP A 77 -22.88 12.21 18.63
CA ASP A 77 -23.89 12.19 17.58
C ASP A 77 -23.86 10.84 16.82
N PRO A 78 -24.93 10.02 16.91
CA PRO A 78 -24.95 8.67 16.34
C PRO A 78 -24.80 8.68 14.81
N ALA A 79 -25.23 9.73 14.11
CA ALA A 79 -25.10 9.81 12.66
C ALA A 79 -23.63 9.97 12.23
N ARG A 80 -22.88 10.84 12.94
CA ARG A 80 -21.46 11.09 12.69
C ARG A 80 -20.59 9.90 13.08
N VAL A 81 -20.91 9.24 14.20
CA VAL A 81 -20.24 8.01 14.63
C VAL A 81 -20.43 6.89 13.62
N THR A 82 -21.66 6.71 13.09
CA THR A 82 -21.95 5.68 12.09
C THR A 82 -21.19 5.93 10.80
N SER A 83 -21.19 7.17 10.30
CA SER A 83 -20.42 7.56 9.10
C SER A 83 -18.92 7.34 9.28
N ALA A 84 -18.35 7.73 10.43
CA ALA A 84 -16.93 7.50 10.74
C ALA A 84 -16.58 6.00 10.78
N ARG A 85 -17.43 5.17 11.37
CA ARG A 85 -17.25 3.71 11.39
C ARG A 85 -17.30 3.11 9.99
N GLN A 86 -18.22 3.58 9.15
CA GLN A 86 -18.33 3.10 7.77
C GLN A 86 -17.11 3.49 6.94
N SER A 87 -16.61 4.72 7.11
CA SER A 87 -15.37 5.17 6.47
C SER A 87 -14.16 4.34 6.91
N LEU A 88 -14.05 4.04 8.22
CA LEU A 88 -13.01 3.16 8.74
C LEU A 88 -13.13 1.74 8.18
N MET A 89 -14.34 1.21 8.06
CA MET A 89 -14.60 -0.12 7.50
C MET A 89 -14.13 -0.19 6.05
N TYR A 90 -14.42 0.82 5.23
CA TYR A 90 -13.94 0.87 3.84
C TYR A 90 -12.42 0.95 3.75
N ALA A 91 -11.76 1.71 4.62
CA ALA A 91 -10.31 1.75 4.68
C ALA A 91 -9.71 0.37 5.05
N LEU A 92 -10.30 -0.31 6.03
CA LEU A 92 -9.90 -1.66 6.42
C LEU A 92 -10.12 -2.70 5.32
N VAL A 93 -11.26 -2.64 4.62
CA VAL A 93 -11.56 -3.52 3.47
C VAL A 93 -10.54 -3.30 2.35
N GLY A 94 -10.17 -2.05 2.06
CA GLY A 94 -9.13 -1.74 1.08
C GLY A 94 -7.77 -2.38 1.42
N ILE A 95 -7.35 -2.28 2.69
CA ILE A 95 -6.13 -2.93 3.17
C ILE A 95 -6.26 -4.45 3.08
N ALA A 96 -7.38 -5.03 3.52
CA ALA A 96 -7.61 -6.47 3.48
C ALA A 96 -7.51 -7.02 2.05
N ILE A 97 -8.12 -6.36 1.07
CA ILE A 97 -8.04 -6.73 -0.34
C ILE A 97 -6.59 -6.66 -0.85
N ALA A 98 -5.85 -5.62 -0.44
CA ALA A 98 -4.44 -5.47 -0.80
C ALA A 98 -3.62 -6.67 -0.30
N PHE A 99 -3.79 -7.05 0.97
CA PHE A 99 -3.12 -8.21 1.56
C PHE A 99 -3.52 -9.51 0.86
N LEU A 100 -4.80 -9.69 0.53
CA LEU A 100 -5.29 -10.85 -0.22
C LEU A 100 -4.68 -10.94 -1.62
N ALA A 101 -4.54 -9.81 -2.32
CA ALA A 101 -3.93 -9.79 -3.65
C ALA A 101 -2.47 -10.32 -3.61
N ARG A 102 -1.67 -9.83 -2.66
CA ARG A 102 -0.28 -10.30 -2.51
C ARG A 102 -0.21 -11.73 -1.99
N GLY A 103 -1.09 -12.10 -1.06
CA GLY A 103 -1.20 -13.46 -0.55
C GLY A 103 -1.56 -14.48 -1.63
N LEU A 104 -2.44 -14.12 -2.57
CA LEU A 104 -2.81 -14.99 -3.69
C LEU A 104 -1.63 -15.18 -4.65
N VAL A 105 -0.91 -14.12 -5.00
CA VAL A 105 0.31 -14.21 -5.83
C VAL A 105 1.35 -15.10 -5.16
N PHE A 106 1.56 -14.93 -3.85
CA PHE A 106 2.46 -15.79 -3.07
C PHE A 106 2.02 -17.25 -3.10
N LEU A 107 0.72 -17.53 -2.90
CA LEU A 107 0.19 -18.89 -2.95
C LEU A 107 0.37 -19.54 -4.33
N VAL A 108 0.14 -18.79 -5.41
CA VAL A 108 0.35 -19.27 -6.78
C VAL A 108 1.83 -19.58 -7.02
N ARG A 109 2.75 -18.69 -6.61
CA ARG A 109 4.19 -18.94 -6.70
C ARG A 109 4.62 -20.16 -5.89
N PHE A 110 4.04 -20.34 -4.69
CA PHE A 110 4.29 -21.47 -3.81
C PHE A 110 3.82 -22.80 -4.43
N VAL A 111 2.61 -22.84 -4.99
CA VAL A 111 2.05 -24.04 -5.65
C VAL A 111 2.81 -24.38 -6.93
N LEU A 112 3.27 -23.38 -7.68
CA LEU A 112 4.07 -23.56 -8.90
C LEU A 112 5.54 -23.92 -8.63
N GLY A 113 5.97 -23.98 -7.36
CA GLY A 113 7.33 -24.41 -7.00
C GLY A 113 8.44 -23.43 -7.40
N ILE A 114 8.08 -22.18 -7.74
CA ILE A 114 9.00 -21.09 -8.11
C ILE A 114 9.46 -20.27 -6.90
N ALA A 115 9.25 -20.78 -5.68
CA ALA A 115 9.73 -20.16 -4.45
C ALA A 115 11.23 -20.46 -4.26
N ALA A 116 12.08 -19.52 -4.67
CA ALA A 116 13.39 -19.27 -4.09
C ALA A 116 13.40 -17.83 -3.58
#